data_AF-A0A820DMA7-F1
#
_entry.id   AF-A0A820DMA7-F1
#
_cell.length_a   1.000
_cell.length_b   1.000
_cell.length_c   1.000
_cell.angle_alpha   90.00
_cell.angle_beta   90.00
_cell.angle_gamma   90.00
#
_symmetry.space_group_name_H-M   'P 1'
#
loop_
_entity.id
_entity.type
_entity.pdbx_description
1 polymer ?
#
loop_
_entity_poly.entity_id
_entity_poly.type
_entity_poly.pdbx_seq_one_letter_code
_entity_poly.pdbx_strand_id
1 'polypeptide(L)'
;MSEPHRYTSVITCLTHIARQIVQQTPSYSQGQIYVLPLLISVLPGIDLNDFKKTSVTLELLDIILMQITCIDCSSAVNIRTDLTEIEREVCLSTSKFEDFINEFLNRIFHIIEISSAEISDAVTTDANDNKLDIDIQPKVTSILFNIVQQCSSPIFQKIRVKILNFLGIQCLSPKVRDIASGLVRALVKGNPMETLTYLLPEICKFIENKFNNSDSTLLTDHKDDIELTWYLVVFAELLRARGDVLLNYKQLIMSVFHQCIQVVNKDSYRAVAKAVVNLLESLSCSYLVNYRLLVINSDETFDNFLPIRLWGQYVDIDKVQPQFHIPSIDEIDFVYEFVETFLYPELARLNEKGLKMSNNERLRSLTIIQSIAEGAFCLVPPIESKEVQNLMVQSMVPYYSKYQIRLSKNSTKLKCQENLRLRLFIDIGFFLDKLVENHSDDVLSIQKALGFYRLISSYYGIYEHGIYDWSKDFNSREKLSKNKLCGERQNLRFLIIREMALKIKELETKGNYGSLNEINKEIIFKLFELSINGYSEVRRKAQEDLFCLFNHIHFSYQVIVDRIVELLKSTSEQDHDQIKV
;
A
#
# COMPACT_ATOMS: atom_id res chain seq x y z
N MET A 1 -29.17 -26.48 -1.85
CA MET A 1 -28.37 -27.49 -1.13
C MET A 1 -28.76 -27.46 0.34
N SER A 2 -29.02 -28.62 0.95
CA SER A 2 -29.70 -28.77 2.24
C SER A 2 -28.87 -28.45 3.49
N GLU A 3 -27.54 -28.25 3.39
CA GLU A 3 -26.67 -28.06 4.57
C GLU A 3 -25.53 -27.03 4.33
N PRO A 4 -25.85 -25.72 4.19
CA PRO A 4 -24.84 -24.67 3.93
C PRO A 4 -23.78 -24.54 5.03
N HIS A 5 -24.11 -24.88 6.28
CA HIS A 5 -23.18 -24.86 7.41
C HIS A 5 -22.03 -25.88 7.25
N ARG A 6 -22.26 -27.00 6.54
CA ARG A 6 -21.20 -27.98 6.26
C ARG A 6 -20.16 -27.43 5.30
N TYR A 7 -20.58 -26.62 4.32
CA TYR A 7 -19.66 -26.02 3.35
C TYR A 7 -18.60 -25.17 4.04
N THR A 8 -19.03 -24.20 4.85
CA THR A 8 -18.09 -23.30 5.55
C THR A 8 -17.12 -24.08 6.44
N SER A 9 -17.63 -25.06 7.21
CA SER A 9 -16.80 -25.90 8.08
C SER A 9 -15.76 -26.72 7.29
N VAL A 10 -16.17 -27.34 6.19
CA VAL A 10 -15.28 -28.15 5.34
C VAL A 10 -14.22 -27.28 4.66
N ILE A 11 -14.60 -26.13 4.09
CA ILE A 11 -13.65 -25.22 3.45
C ILE A 11 -12.62 -24.70 4.45
N THR A 12 -13.05 -24.28 5.65
CA THR A 12 -12.10 -23.85 6.69
C THR A 12 -11.15 -24.98 7.09
N CYS A 13 -11.64 -26.21 7.27
CA CYS A 13 -10.76 -27.36 7.53
C CYS A 13 -9.76 -27.59 6.39
N LEU A 14 -10.22 -27.51 5.12
CA LEU A 14 -9.37 -27.63 3.95
C LEU A 14 -8.30 -26.54 3.89
N THR A 15 -8.62 -25.30 4.28
CA THR A 15 -7.65 -24.20 4.36
C THR A 15 -6.50 -24.54 5.31
N HIS A 16 -6.79 -25.12 6.48
CA HIS A 16 -5.78 -25.52 7.46
C HIS A 16 -4.89 -26.69 7.02
N ILE A 17 -5.36 -27.53 6.08
CA ILE A 17 -4.60 -28.66 5.54
C ILE A 17 -4.15 -28.45 4.09
N ALA A 18 -4.34 -27.24 3.54
CA ALA A 18 -4.11 -26.93 2.13
C ALA A 18 -2.67 -27.25 1.73
N ARG A 19 -1.71 -26.99 2.61
CA ARG A 19 -0.31 -27.29 2.35
C ARG A 19 -0.03 -28.78 2.18
N GLN A 20 -0.63 -29.62 3.00
CA GLN A 20 -0.48 -31.07 2.95
C GLN A 20 -1.13 -31.65 1.68
N ILE A 21 -2.15 -30.99 1.15
CA ILE A 21 -2.75 -31.33 -0.14
C ILE A 21 -1.81 -30.94 -1.29
N VAL A 22 -1.23 -29.74 -1.23
CA VAL A 22 -0.40 -29.17 -2.31
C VAL A 22 1.00 -29.80 -2.37
N GLN A 23 1.59 -30.14 -1.23
CA GLN A 23 2.95 -30.67 -1.15
C GLN A 23 2.98 -32.17 -1.45
N GLN A 24 3.78 -32.59 -2.42
CA GLN A 24 4.06 -34.00 -2.64
C GLN A 24 4.95 -34.53 -1.51
N THR A 25 4.50 -35.57 -0.81
CA THR A 25 5.28 -36.27 0.21
C THR A 25 5.29 -37.78 -0.05
N PRO A 26 6.32 -38.52 0.39
CA PRO A 26 6.34 -39.98 0.25
C PRO A 26 5.14 -40.67 0.90
N SER A 27 4.65 -40.12 2.02
CA SER A 27 3.51 -40.67 2.77
C SER A 27 2.15 -40.30 2.18
N TYR A 28 2.06 -39.23 1.40
CA TYR A 28 0.85 -38.78 0.74
C TYR A 28 1.19 -38.16 -0.61
N SER A 29 1.33 -39.02 -1.62
CA SER A 29 1.72 -38.63 -2.98
C SER A 29 0.53 -38.14 -3.82
N GLN A 30 -0.68 -38.60 -3.53
CA GLN A 30 -1.90 -38.32 -4.31
C GLN A 30 -2.48 -36.92 -4.11
N GLY A 31 -2.05 -36.18 -3.08
CA GLY A 31 -2.65 -34.88 -2.71
C GLY A 31 -2.76 -33.88 -3.86
N GLN A 32 -1.70 -33.79 -4.68
CA GLN A 32 -1.62 -32.86 -5.80
C GLN A 32 -2.69 -33.08 -6.87
N ILE A 33 -3.17 -34.32 -7.04
CA ILE A 33 -4.23 -34.67 -8.00
C ILE A 33 -5.50 -33.86 -7.70
N TYR A 34 -5.77 -33.62 -6.41
CA TYR A 34 -6.99 -32.95 -5.97
C TYR A 34 -6.91 -31.43 -6.01
N VAL A 35 -5.73 -30.83 -6.17
CA VAL A 35 -5.54 -29.37 -6.08
C VAL A 35 -6.41 -28.63 -7.10
N LEU A 36 -6.25 -28.92 -8.38
CA LEU A 36 -6.98 -28.19 -9.43
C LEU A 36 -8.48 -28.55 -9.49
N PRO A 37 -8.89 -29.82 -9.34
CA PRO A 37 -10.31 -30.16 -9.15
C PRO A 37 -10.94 -29.41 -7.98
N LEU A 38 -10.23 -29.29 -6.84
CA LEU A 38 -10.70 -28.55 -5.68
C LEU A 38 -10.89 -27.07 -6.03
N LEU A 39 -9.86 -26.42 -6.60
CA LEU A 39 -9.91 -25.01 -7.03
C LEU A 39 -11.13 -24.72 -7.91
N ILE A 40 -11.42 -25.57 -8.90
CA ILE A 40 -12.58 -25.41 -9.79
C ILE A 40 -13.89 -25.65 -9.04
N SER A 41 -13.97 -26.72 -8.24
CA SER A 41 -15.21 -27.12 -7.54
C SER A 41 -15.69 -26.11 -6.50
N VAL A 42 -14.79 -25.30 -5.94
CA VAL A 42 -15.13 -24.29 -4.94
C VAL A 42 -15.52 -22.94 -5.54
N LEU A 43 -15.29 -22.70 -6.84
CA LEU A 43 -15.67 -21.43 -7.49
C LEU A 43 -17.15 -21.02 -7.29
N PRO A 44 -18.14 -21.94 -7.32
CA PRO A 44 -19.54 -21.62 -6.96
C PRO A 44 -19.74 -21.16 -5.50
N GLY A 45 -18.70 -21.24 -4.66
CA GLY A 45 -18.64 -20.64 -3.34
C GLY A 45 -18.51 -19.12 -3.34
N ILE A 46 -18.01 -18.54 -4.43
CA ILE A 46 -17.99 -17.10 -4.68
C ILE A 46 -19.40 -16.70 -5.13
N ASP A 47 -20.18 -16.22 -4.17
CA ASP A 47 -21.61 -15.93 -4.27
C ASP A 47 -21.95 -14.65 -3.49
N LEU A 48 -22.55 -13.67 -4.16
CA LEU A 48 -22.96 -12.40 -3.57
C LEU A 48 -23.99 -12.56 -2.44
N ASN A 49 -24.80 -13.62 -2.50
CA ASN A 49 -25.87 -13.86 -1.53
C ASN A 49 -25.33 -14.40 -0.20
N ASP A 50 -24.10 -14.92 -0.16
CA ASP A 50 -23.50 -15.49 1.04
C ASP A 50 -22.06 -15.01 1.21
N PHE A 51 -21.91 -13.84 1.84
CA PHE A 51 -20.61 -13.25 2.17
C PHE A 51 -19.71 -14.19 2.96
N LYS A 52 -20.27 -14.98 3.89
CA LYS A 52 -19.47 -15.88 4.72
C LYS A 52 -18.89 -17.00 3.88
N LYS A 53 -19.71 -17.59 3.00
CA LYS A 53 -19.28 -18.61 2.02
C LYS A 53 -18.24 -18.05 1.05
N THR A 54 -18.45 -16.85 0.52
CA THR A 54 -17.48 -16.18 -0.36
C THR A 54 -16.16 -15.95 0.35
N SER A 55 -16.20 -15.42 1.58
CA SER A 55 -15.01 -15.12 2.37
C SER A 55 -14.13 -16.35 2.64
N VAL A 56 -14.72 -17.48 3.09
CA VAL A 56 -13.96 -18.72 3.32
C VAL A 56 -13.48 -19.36 2.03
N THR A 57 -14.24 -19.24 0.93
CA THR A 57 -13.84 -19.74 -0.39
C THR A 57 -12.61 -19.01 -0.89
N LEU A 58 -12.63 -17.67 -0.84
CA LEU A 58 -11.50 -16.84 -1.23
C LEU A 58 -10.27 -17.12 -0.35
N GLU A 59 -10.44 -17.34 0.95
CA GLU A 59 -9.33 -17.71 1.84
C GLU A 59 -8.66 -19.03 1.44
N LEU A 60 -9.46 -20.08 1.13
CA LEU A 60 -8.93 -21.35 0.64
C LEU A 60 -8.16 -21.16 -0.69
N LEU A 61 -8.76 -20.42 -1.63
CA LEU A 61 -8.13 -20.12 -2.92
C LEU A 61 -6.80 -19.38 -2.74
N ASP A 62 -6.76 -18.35 -1.87
CA ASP A 62 -5.56 -17.57 -1.60
C ASP A 62 -4.42 -18.45 -1.05
N ILE A 63 -4.73 -19.32 -0.07
CA ILE A 63 -3.73 -20.20 0.56
C ILE A 63 -3.20 -21.26 -0.41
N ILE A 64 -4.05 -21.85 -1.26
CA ILE A 64 -3.60 -22.83 -2.27
C ILE A 64 -2.76 -22.12 -3.35
N LEU A 65 -3.24 -21.00 -3.90
CA LEU A 65 -2.59 -20.29 -5.01
C LEU A 65 -1.26 -19.66 -4.62
N MET A 66 -1.07 -19.31 -3.34
CA MET A 66 0.22 -18.89 -2.80
C MET A 66 1.31 -19.99 -2.88
N GLN A 67 0.91 -21.26 -3.00
CA GLN A 67 1.78 -22.44 -2.89
C GLN A 67 2.01 -23.19 -4.21
N ILE A 68 1.36 -22.77 -5.30
CA ILE A 68 1.44 -23.43 -6.61
C ILE A 68 1.90 -22.47 -7.71
N THR A 69 2.26 -23.05 -8.85
CA THR A 69 2.54 -22.32 -10.10
C THR A 69 1.41 -22.52 -11.09
N CYS A 70 0.86 -21.42 -11.63
CA CYS A 70 -0.16 -21.43 -12.67
C CYS A 70 0.48 -21.55 -14.06
N ILE A 71 1.15 -22.68 -14.31
CA ILE A 71 1.83 -22.98 -15.57
C ILE A 71 1.23 -24.26 -16.15
N ASP A 72 0.79 -24.21 -17.41
CA ASP A 72 0.40 -25.40 -18.15
C ASP A 72 1.65 -26.20 -18.52
N CYS A 73 1.80 -27.37 -17.91
CA CYS A 73 2.88 -28.32 -18.15
C CYS A 73 2.32 -29.66 -18.67
N SER A 74 1.11 -29.67 -19.24
CA SER A 74 0.49 -30.87 -19.82
C SER A 74 1.34 -31.51 -20.92
N SER A 75 2.09 -30.71 -21.68
CA SER A 75 3.03 -31.18 -22.71
C SER A 75 4.23 -31.94 -22.14
N ALA A 76 4.58 -31.76 -20.86
CA ALA A 76 5.71 -32.45 -20.23
C ALA A 76 5.56 -33.98 -20.27
N VAL A 77 4.32 -34.48 -20.36
CA VAL A 77 3.98 -35.90 -20.46
C VAL A 77 4.53 -36.56 -21.74
N ASN A 78 4.71 -35.79 -22.80
CA ASN A 78 5.25 -36.27 -24.07
C ASN A 78 6.77 -36.10 -24.16
N ILE A 79 7.34 -35.30 -23.27
CA ILE A 79 8.73 -34.86 -23.30
C ILE A 79 9.57 -35.68 -22.31
N ARG A 80 9.06 -35.82 -21.07
CA ARG A 80 9.76 -36.45 -19.97
C ARG A 80 9.46 -37.95 -19.89
N THR A 81 10.48 -38.72 -19.50
CA THR A 81 10.38 -40.17 -19.27
C THR A 81 10.44 -40.56 -17.79
N ASP A 82 10.75 -39.60 -16.89
CA ASP A 82 10.91 -39.80 -15.45
C ASP A 82 9.64 -39.52 -14.63
N LEU A 83 8.48 -39.36 -15.28
CA LEU A 83 7.23 -39.03 -14.61
C LEU A 83 6.60 -40.25 -13.93
N THR A 84 6.19 -40.09 -12.67
CA THR A 84 5.29 -41.02 -12.00
C THR A 84 3.87 -40.93 -12.57
N GLU A 85 3.03 -41.95 -12.34
CA GLU A 85 1.62 -41.93 -12.76
C GLU A 85 0.85 -40.73 -12.20
N ILE A 86 1.13 -40.39 -10.93
CA ILE A 86 0.56 -39.23 -10.25
C ILE A 86 1.01 -37.92 -10.90
N GLU A 87 2.31 -37.76 -11.15
CA GLU A 87 2.82 -36.55 -11.81
C GLU A 87 2.26 -36.41 -13.23
N ARG A 88 2.09 -37.53 -13.95
CA ARG A 88 1.47 -37.54 -15.28
C ARG A 88 0.03 -37.03 -15.20
N GLU A 89 -0.77 -37.50 -14.24
CA GLU A 89 -2.14 -37.03 -14.05
C GLU A 89 -2.19 -35.54 -13.68
N VAL A 90 -1.34 -35.10 -12.74
CA VAL A 90 -1.25 -33.70 -12.33
C VAL A 90 -0.84 -32.81 -13.50
N CYS A 91 0.17 -33.19 -14.29
CA CYS A 91 0.57 -32.48 -15.51
C CYS A 91 -0.59 -32.33 -16.49
N LEU A 92 -1.31 -33.41 -16.80
CA LEU A 92 -2.47 -33.33 -17.70
C LEU A 92 -3.55 -32.40 -17.16
N SER A 93 -3.77 -32.40 -15.85
CA SER A 93 -4.74 -31.51 -15.20
C SER A 93 -4.38 -30.02 -15.39
N THR A 94 -3.09 -29.66 -15.43
CA THR A 94 -2.63 -28.26 -15.54
C THR A 94 -3.13 -27.51 -16.78
N SER A 95 -3.56 -28.23 -17.83
CA SER A 95 -4.25 -27.65 -18.99
C SER A 95 -5.49 -26.82 -18.61
N LYS A 96 -6.14 -27.15 -17.48
CA LYS A 96 -7.36 -26.47 -16.99
C LYS A 96 -7.07 -25.19 -16.18
N PHE A 97 -5.81 -24.77 -16.01
CA PHE A 97 -5.49 -23.54 -15.28
C PHE A 97 -6.14 -22.31 -15.93
N GLU A 98 -6.12 -22.25 -17.27
CA GLU A 98 -6.72 -21.16 -18.00
C GLU A 98 -8.23 -21.08 -17.77
N ASP A 99 -8.93 -22.22 -17.84
CA ASP A 99 -10.36 -22.31 -17.58
C ASP A 99 -10.70 -21.87 -16.15
N PHE A 100 -9.94 -22.36 -15.17
CA PHE A 100 -10.10 -21.96 -13.77
C PHE A 100 -9.96 -20.44 -13.58
N ILE A 101 -8.90 -19.84 -14.15
CA ILE A 101 -8.63 -18.40 -14.01
C ILE A 101 -9.71 -17.58 -14.73
N ASN A 102 -10.14 -18.04 -15.90
CA ASN A 102 -11.21 -17.39 -16.65
C ASN A 102 -12.53 -17.38 -15.87
N GLU A 103 -12.92 -18.52 -15.30
CA GLU A 103 -14.14 -18.64 -14.49
C GLU A 103 -14.04 -17.88 -13.16
N PHE A 104 -12.88 -17.87 -12.51
CA PHE A 104 -12.62 -17.02 -11.35
C PHE A 104 -12.86 -15.55 -11.68
N LEU A 105 -12.24 -15.04 -12.76
CA LEU A 105 -12.40 -13.64 -13.18
C LEU A 105 -13.84 -13.32 -13.58
N ASN A 106 -14.55 -14.21 -14.28
CA ASN A 106 -15.97 -14.04 -14.62
C ASN A 106 -16.82 -13.82 -13.36
N ARG A 107 -16.57 -14.59 -12.30
CA ARG A 107 -17.29 -14.44 -11.01
C ARG A 107 -16.96 -13.12 -10.32
N ILE A 108 -15.70 -12.70 -10.34
CA ILE A 108 -15.30 -11.40 -9.78
C ILE A 108 -15.93 -10.23 -10.57
N PHE A 109 -15.94 -10.31 -11.90
CA PHE A 109 -16.60 -9.30 -12.74
C PHE A 109 -18.10 -9.24 -12.47
N HIS A 110 -18.75 -10.39 -12.33
CA HIS A 110 -20.16 -10.45 -11.97
C HIS A 110 -20.46 -9.82 -10.60
N ILE A 111 -19.57 -10.01 -9.62
CA ILE A 111 -19.65 -9.31 -8.31
C ILE A 111 -19.59 -7.80 -8.51
N ILE A 112 -18.63 -7.31 -9.30
CA ILE A 112 -18.44 -5.88 -9.57
C ILE A 112 -19.67 -5.29 -10.29
N GLU A 113 -20.24 -5.99 -11.27
CA GLU A 113 -21.39 -5.54 -12.05
C GLU A 113 -22.66 -5.43 -11.19
N ILE A 114 -22.98 -6.47 -10.41
CA ILE A 114 -24.19 -6.46 -9.56
C ILE A 114 -24.06 -5.39 -8.48
N SER A 115 -22.92 -5.34 -7.78
CA SER A 115 -22.71 -4.34 -6.72
C SER A 115 -22.67 -2.91 -7.25
N SER A 116 -22.41 -2.70 -8.55
CA SER A 116 -22.55 -1.39 -9.19
C SER A 116 -23.99 -1.01 -9.49
N ALA A 117 -24.85 -2.00 -9.80
CA ALA A 117 -26.24 -1.77 -10.18
C ALA A 117 -27.16 -1.49 -8.97
N GLU A 118 -26.87 -2.02 -7.79
CA GLU A 118 -27.66 -1.84 -6.55
C GLU A 118 -27.69 -0.39 -6.01
N ILE A 119 -27.00 0.54 -6.66
CA ILE A 119 -26.93 1.97 -6.28
C ILE A 119 -28.20 2.74 -6.62
N SER A 120 -29.07 2.23 -7.51
CA SER A 120 -30.27 2.97 -7.93
C SER A 120 -31.37 3.07 -6.86
N ASP A 121 -31.40 2.20 -5.84
CA ASP A 121 -32.59 2.06 -4.97
C ASP A 121 -32.38 2.18 -3.43
N ALA A 122 -31.18 2.46 -2.91
CA ALA A 122 -30.97 2.45 -1.45
C ALA A 122 -30.43 3.78 -0.86
N VAL A 123 -31.33 4.56 -0.23
CA VAL A 123 -31.06 5.73 0.64
C VAL A 123 -30.60 5.30 2.06
N THR A 124 -30.11 4.09 2.24
CA THR A 124 -29.77 3.55 3.57
C THR A 124 -28.42 2.89 3.55
N THR A 125 -27.48 3.48 4.29
CA THR A 125 -26.14 2.98 4.59
C THR A 125 -26.23 1.80 5.54
N ASP A 126 -26.54 0.61 5.02
CA ASP A 126 -26.56 -0.61 5.82
C ASP A 126 -25.13 -1.15 6.07
N ALA A 127 -24.90 -1.73 7.25
CA ALA A 127 -23.61 -2.28 7.68
C ALA A 127 -23.08 -3.45 6.82
N ASN A 128 -23.86 -3.93 5.84
CA ASN A 128 -23.42 -4.91 4.85
C ASN A 128 -22.67 -4.25 3.67
N ASP A 129 -22.94 -2.98 3.35
CA ASP A 129 -22.29 -2.25 2.25
C ASP A 129 -20.76 -2.16 2.44
N ASN A 130 -20.30 -1.96 3.68
CA ASN A 130 -18.87 -1.84 3.98
C ASN A 130 -18.12 -3.20 4.00
N LYS A 131 -18.82 -4.35 3.92
CA LYS A 131 -18.16 -5.67 4.04
C LYS A 131 -17.50 -6.14 2.73
N LEU A 132 -18.01 -5.69 1.58
CA LEU A 132 -17.41 -5.96 0.26
C LEU A 132 -15.99 -5.38 0.20
N ASP A 133 -15.86 -4.12 0.61
CA ASP A 133 -14.60 -3.37 0.53
C ASP A 133 -13.58 -3.82 1.58
N ILE A 134 -14.03 -4.20 2.78
CA ILE A 134 -13.12 -4.51 3.90
C ILE A 134 -12.55 -5.94 3.85
N ASP A 135 -13.34 -6.95 3.45
CA ASP A 135 -12.88 -8.36 3.52
C ASP A 135 -12.68 -9.02 2.14
N ILE A 136 -13.53 -8.73 1.15
CA ILE A 136 -13.45 -9.38 -0.17
C ILE A 136 -12.34 -8.76 -1.02
N GLN A 137 -12.27 -7.42 -1.09
CA GLN A 137 -11.30 -6.71 -1.91
C GLN A 137 -9.84 -7.14 -1.67
N PRO A 138 -9.34 -7.24 -0.41
CA PRO A 138 -7.95 -7.63 -0.17
C PRO A 138 -7.67 -9.08 -0.58
N LYS A 139 -8.64 -9.98 -0.39
CA LYS A 139 -8.54 -11.40 -0.76
C LYS A 139 -8.50 -11.58 -2.27
N VAL A 140 -9.39 -10.91 -3.01
CA VAL A 140 -9.40 -10.96 -4.48
C VAL A 140 -8.09 -10.42 -5.06
N THR A 141 -7.63 -9.28 -4.56
CA THR A 141 -6.35 -8.67 -4.95
C THR A 141 -5.19 -9.62 -4.68
N SER A 142 -5.19 -10.29 -3.51
CA SER A 142 -4.16 -11.25 -3.10
C SER A 142 -4.16 -12.51 -3.98
N ILE A 143 -5.34 -13.09 -4.26
CA ILE A 143 -5.49 -14.25 -5.14
C ILE A 143 -4.95 -13.92 -6.52
N LEU A 144 -5.39 -12.81 -7.11
CA LEU A 144 -4.92 -12.43 -8.44
C LEU A 144 -3.42 -12.14 -8.42
N PHE A 145 -2.90 -11.47 -7.38
CA PHE A 145 -1.46 -11.27 -7.20
C PHE A 145 -0.70 -12.60 -7.18
N ASN A 146 -1.17 -13.60 -6.43
CA ASN A 146 -0.54 -14.93 -6.38
C ASN A 146 -0.58 -15.60 -7.77
N ILE A 147 -1.70 -15.53 -8.49
CA ILE A 147 -1.83 -16.08 -9.84
C ILE A 147 -0.83 -15.41 -10.79
N VAL A 148 -0.82 -14.08 -10.88
CA VAL A 148 0.00 -13.36 -11.87
C VAL A 148 1.49 -13.41 -11.56
N GLN A 149 1.88 -13.57 -10.29
CA GLN A 149 3.28 -13.79 -9.92
C GLN A 149 3.75 -15.17 -10.39
N GLN A 150 2.89 -16.19 -10.28
CA GLN A 150 3.26 -17.60 -10.51
C GLN A 150 2.80 -18.15 -11.86
N CYS A 151 2.26 -17.33 -12.76
CA CYS A 151 1.80 -17.78 -14.07
C CYS A 151 2.84 -17.65 -15.18
N SER A 152 2.64 -18.40 -16.26
CA SER A 152 3.42 -18.25 -17.49
C SER A 152 3.07 -16.95 -18.22
N SER A 153 3.96 -16.48 -19.10
CA SER A 153 3.70 -15.28 -19.92
C SER A 153 2.42 -15.38 -20.77
N PRO A 154 2.11 -16.51 -21.44
CA PRO A 154 0.85 -16.66 -22.18
C PRO A 154 -0.40 -16.54 -21.29
N ILE A 155 -0.38 -17.13 -20.09
CA ILE A 155 -1.51 -17.03 -19.15
C ILE A 155 -1.65 -15.59 -18.66
N PHE A 156 -0.53 -14.92 -18.33
CA PHE A 156 -0.55 -13.50 -17.95
C PHE A 156 -1.19 -12.62 -19.02
N GLN A 157 -0.82 -12.83 -20.30
CA GLN A 157 -1.38 -12.07 -21.41
C GLN A 157 -2.90 -12.22 -21.52
N LYS A 158 -3.43 -13.44 -21.35
CA LYS A 158 -4.87 -13.70 -21.37
C LYS A 158 -5.58 -13.03 -20.19
N ILE A 159 -5.01 -13.11 -18.98
CA ILE A 159 -5.53 -12.42 -17.79
C ILE A 159 -5.58 -10.91 -18.04
N ARG A 160 -4.48 -10.32 -18.52
CA ARG A 160 -4.41 -8.89 -18.84
C ARG A 160 -5.50 -8.52 -19.82
N VAL A 161 -5.54 -9.12 -21.00
CA VAL A 161 -6.54 -8.78 -22.05
C VAL A 161 -7.96 -8.86 -21.50
N LYS A 162 -8.27 -9.90 -20.72
CA LYS A 162 -9.60 -10.08 -20.11
C LYS A 162 -9.94 -8.94 -19.14
N ILE A 163 -9.01 -8.54 -18.27
CA ILE A 163 -9.21 -7.41 -17.34
C ILE A 163 -9.30 -6.09 -18.11
N LEU A 164 -8.45 -5.85 -19.11
CA LEU A 164 -8.50 -4.64 -19.93
C LEU A 164 -9.85 -4.47 -20.62
N ASN A 165 -10.35 -5.54 -21.22
CA ASN A 165 -11.66 -5.51 -21.88
C ASN A 165 -12.77 -5.19 -20.88
N PHE A 166 -12.71 -5.73 -19.66
CA PHE A 166 -13.69 -5.41 -18.63
C PHE A 166 -13.63 -3.94 -18.19
N LEU A 167 -12.44 -3.40 -17.91
CA LEU A 167 -12.26 -2.02 -17.47
C LEU A 167 -12.55 -0.99 -18.58
N GLY A 168 -12.30 -1.33 -19.84
CA GLY A 168 -12.51 -0.44 -20.99
C GLY A 168 -13.99 -0.20 -21.35
N ILE A 169 -14.92 -1.01 -20.82
CA ILE A 169 -16.34 -0.95 -21.17
C ILE A 169 -17.15 -0.09 -20.17
N GLN A 170 -16.66 0.15 -18.94
CA GLN A 170 -17.51 0.70 -17.87
C GLN A 170 -16.80 1.73 -17.00
N CYS A 171 -17.46 2.88 -16.79
CA CYS A 171 -17.14 3.77 -15.68
C CYS A 171 -17.71 3.16 -14.41
N LEU A 172 -16.83 2.73 -13.50
CA LEU A 172 -17.24 2.00 -12.30
C LEU A 172 -17.71 2.93 -11.17
N SER A 173 -18.76 2.48 -10.50
CA SER A 173 -19.32 3.18 -9.34
C SER A 173 -18.32 3.21 -8.17
N PRO A 174 -18.32 4.24 -7.30
CA PRO A 174 -17.38 4.36 -6.19
C PRO A 174 -17.27 3.10 -5.32
N LYS A 175 -18.38 2.40 -5.07
CA LYS A 175 -18.47 1.20 -4.22
C LYS A 175 -17.61 0.03 -4.71
N VAL A 176 -17.34 -0.09 -6.02
CA VAL A 176 -16.61 -1.25 -6.57
C VAL A 176 -15.22 -0.89 -7.09
N ARG A 177 -14.85 0.39 -7.04
CA ARG A 177 -13.55 0.87 -7.55
C ARG A 177 -12.39 0.23 -6.83
N ASP A 178 -12.53 -0.06 -5.54
CA ASP A 178 -11.44 -0.66 -4.76
C ASP A 178 -11.16 -2.10 -5.18
N ILE A 179 -12.20 -2.86 -5.58
CA ILE A 179 -12.03 -4.21 -6.15
C ILE A 179 -11.33 -4.11 -7.51
N ALA A 180 -11.86 -3.30 -8.43
CA ALA A 180 -11.32 -3.18 -9.78
C ALA A 180 -9.89 -2.59 -9.80
N SER A 181 -9.62 -1.58 -8.98
CA SER A 181 -8.29 -1.01 -8.80
C SER A 181 -7.32 -2.02 -8.15
N GLY A 182 -7.82 -2.89 -7.27
CA GLY A 182 -7.09 -4.05 -6.76
C GLY A 182 -6.67 -5.03 -7.87
N LEU A 183 -7.51 -5.24 -8.87
CA LEU A 183 -7.15 -6.06 -10.04
C LEU A 183 -6.02 -5.43 -10.86
N VAL A 184 -6.10 -4.12 -11.12
CA VAL A 184 -5.04 -3.35 -11.79
C VAL A 184 -3.74 -3.43 -11.00
N ARG A 185 -3.81 -3.23 -9.67
CA ARG A 185 -2.65 -3.35 -8.77
C ARG A 185 -1.97 -4.70 -8.89
N ALA A 186 -2.73 -5.79 -8.94
CA ALA A 186 -2.18 -7.13 -9.09
C ALA A 186 -1.44 -7.29 -10.43
N LEU A 187 -2.04 -6.85 -11.55
CA LEU A 187 -1.40 -6.87 -12.88
C LEU A 187 -0.07 -6.11 -12.89
N VAL A 188 -0.07 -4.89 -12.35
CA VAL A 188 1.12 -4.03 -12.25
C VAL A 188 2.24 -4.71 -11.47
N LYS A 189 1.92 -5.39 -10.37
CA LYS A 189 2.92 -6.13 -9.59
C LYS A 189 3.38 -7.42 -10.27
N GLY A 190 2.52 -8.08 -11.04
CA GLY A 190 2.83 -9.30 -11.79
C GLY A 190 3.82 -9.07 -12.93
N ASN A 191 3.48 -8.17 -13.85
CA ASN A 191 4.37 -7.75 -14.94
C ASN A 191 4.20 -6.24 -15.21
N PRO A 192 5.03 -5.38 -14.58
CA PRO A 192 4.86 -3.93 -14.69
C PRO A 192 5.06 -3.43 -16.12
N MET A 193 6.08 -3.92 -16.81
CA MET A 193 6.42 -3.46 -18.18
C MET A 193 5.26 -3.75 -19.15
N GLU A 194 4.78 -4.98 -19.15
CA GLU A 194 3.70 -5.41 -20.04
C GLU A 194 2.34 -4.83 -19.65
N THR A 195 2.14 -4.42 -18.39
CA THR A 195 0.88 -3.79 -17.96
C THR A 195 0.87 -2.31 -18.37
N LEU A 196 1.94 -1.58 -18.08
CA LEU A 196 2.05 -0.14 -18.37
C LEU A 196 2.02 0.14 -19.87
N THR A 197 2.66 -0.70 -20.69
CA THR A 197 2.66 -0.55 -22.15
C THR A 197 1.26 -0.42 -22.76
N TYR A 198 0.28 -1.14 -22.22
CA TYR A 198 -1.09 -1.16 -22.76
C TYR A 198 -2.04 -0.23 -22.00
N LEU A 199 -1.90 -0.08 -20.69
CA LEU A 199 -2.84 0.70 -19.88
C LEU A 199 -2.45 2.17 -19.73
N LEU A 200 -1.18 2.46 -19.46
CA LEU A 200 -0.77 3.80 -19.04
C LEU A 200 -1.03 4.85 -20.13
N PRO A 201 -0.64 4.65 -21.41
CA PRO A 201 -0.94 5.60 -22.47
C PRO A 201 -2.44 5.87 -22.66
N GLU A 202 -3.27 4.83 -22.60
CA GLU A 202 -4.72 4.98 -22.79
C GLU A 202 -5.36 5.76 -21.66
N ILE A 203 -5.03 5.43 -20.40
CA ILE A 203 -5.54 6.14 -19.22
C ILE A 203 -5.08 7.60 -19.21
N CYS A 204 -3.82 7.87 -19.56
CA CYS A 204 -3.33 9.25 -19.68
C CYS A 204 -4.09 10.04 -20.74
N LYS A 205 -4.35 9.45 -21.93
CA LYS A 205 -5.18 10.10 -22.96
C LYS A 205 -6.60 10.38 -22.48
N PHE A 206 -7.24 9.46 -21.75
CA PHE A 206 -8.59 9.69 -21.23
C PHE A 206 -8.62 10.87 -20.25
N ILE A 207 -7.62 10.96 -19.37
CA ILE A 207 -7.47 12.08 -18.44
C ILE A 207 -7.24 13.39 -19.21
N GLU A 208 -6.28 13.41 -20.14
CA GLU A 208 -5.96 14.59 -20.95
C GLU A 208 -7.17 15.07 -21.78
N ASN A 209 -7.90 14.15 -22.41
CA ASN A 209 -9.12 14.48 -23.15
C ASN A 209 -10.22 15.05 -22.27
N LYS A 210 -10.36 14.57 -21.02
CA LYS A 210 -11.31 15.14 -20.07
C LYS A 210 -10.97 16.58 -19.71
N PHE A 211 -9.69 16.89 -19.46
CA PHE A 211 -9.25 18.26 -19.21
C PHE A 211 -9.40 19.17 -20.43
N ASN A 212 -9.08 18.68 -21.63
CA ASN A 212 -9.21 19.46 -22.87
C ASN A 212 -10.67 19.80 -23.23
N ASN A 213 -11.61 18.93 -22.89
CA ASN A 213 -13.03 19.12 -23.19
C ASN A 213 -13.81 19.87 -22.10
N SER A 214 -13.23 20.02 -20.90
CA SER A 214 -13.86 20.76 -19.80
C SER A 214 -13.43 22.22 -19.81
N ASP A 215 -14.38 23.15 -19.92
CA ASP A 215 -14.14 24.60 -19.84
C ASP A 215 -13.80 25.02 -18.40
N SER A 216 -12.61 24.70 -17.89
CA SER A 216 -12.07 25.07 -16.56
C SER A 216 -12.93 24.67 -15.33
N THR A 217 -14.05 24.00 -15.54
CA THR A 217 -14.98 23.56 -14.49
C THR A 217 -14.33 22.54 -13.55
N LEU A 218 -13.46 21.65 -14.04
CA LEU A 218 -12.74 20.69 -13.18
C LEU A 218 -11.79 21.35 -12.16
N LEU A 219 -11.40 22.60 -12.42
CA LEU A 219 -10.50 23.38 -11.56
C LEU A 219 -11.27 24.32 -10.61
N THR A 220 -12.58 24.47 -10.79
CA THR A 220 -13.40 25.49 -10.09
C THR A 220 -14.70 24.93 -9.49
N ASP A 221 -15.28 23.89 -10.08
CA ASP A 221 -16.46 23.20 -9.61
C ASP A 221 -16.07 22.09 -8.62
N HIS A 222 -16.71 22.11 -7.46
CA HIS A 222 -16.50 21.12 -6.40
C HIS A 222 -17.36 19.86 -6.58
N LYS A 223 -18.22 19.78 -7.61
CA LYS A 223 -19.03 18.58 -7.89
C LYS A 223 -18.18 17.36 -8.23
N ASP A 224 -18.69 16.19 -7.86
CA ASP A 224 -18.05 14.89 -8.09
C ASP A 224 -18.09 14.49 -9.56
N ASP A 225 -16.91 14.42 -10.18
CA ASP A 225 -16.72 13.78 -11.47
C ASP A 225 -16.33 12.31 -11.26
N ILE A 226 -17.36 11.46 -11.35
CA ILE A 226 -17.26 10.01 -11.18
C ILE A 226 -16.26 9.41 -12.17
N GLU A 227 -16.24 9.90 -13.41
CA GLU A 227 -15.44 9.33 -14.49
C GLU A 227 -13.98 9.74 -14.39
N LEU A 228 -13.70 11.04 -14.18
CA LEU A 228 -12.35 11.52 -13.94
C LEU A 228 -11.73 10.84 -12.70
N THR A 229 -12.49 10.75 -11.61
CA THR A 229 -12.01 10.10 -10.38
C THR A 229 -11.65 8.64 -10.63
N TRP A 230 -12.45 7.92 -11.42
CA TRP A 230 -12.15 6.54 -11.79
C TRP A 230 -10.81 6.41 -12.55
N TYR A 231 -10.60 7.22 -13.60
CA TYR A 231 -9.34 7.19 -14.34
C TYR A 231 -8.13 7.59 -13.48
N LEU A 232 -8.29 8.56 -12.58
CA LEU A 232 -7.25 8.94 -11.63
C LEU A 232 -6.93 7.83 -10.62
N VAL A 233 -7.92 7.05 -10.18
CA VAL A 233 -7.70 5.89 -9.31
C VAL A 233 -6.93 4.79 -10.05
N VAL A 234 -7.30 4.49 -11.31
CA VAL A 234 -6.56 3.54 -12.14
C VAL A 234 -5.14 4.03 -12.38
N PHE A 235 -4.96 5.30 -12.73
CA PHE A 235 -3.66 5.94 -12.90
C PHE A 235 -2.82 5.79 -11.63
N ALA A 236 -3.38 6.05 -10.45
CA ALA A 236 -2.68 5.89 -9.19
C ALA A 236 -2.17 4.45 -8.99
N GLU A 237 -2.95 3.42 -9.32
CA GLU A 237 -2.51 2.02 -9.20
C GLU A 237 -1.44 1.65 -10.23
N LEU A 238 -1.46 2.22 -11.44
CA LEU A 238 -0.40 2.04 -12.45
C LEU A 238 0.95 2.58 -11.98
N LEU A 239 0.97 3.68 -11.23
CA LEU A 239 2.19 4.27 -10.68
C LEU A 239 2.82 3.45 -9.54
N ARG A 240 2.24 2.32 -9.14
CA ARG A 240 2.86 1.33 -8.23
C ARG A 240 3.83 0.38 -8.93
N ALA A 241 4.05 0.56 -10.22
CA ALA A 241 5.01 -0.21 -11.00
C ALA A 241 6.43 -0.02 -10.46
N ARG A 242 7.34 -0.91 -10.87
CA ARG A 242 8.75 -0.81 -10.50
C ARG A 242 9.33 0.50 -11.06
N GLY A 243 10.11 1.22 -10.26
CA GLY A 243 10.56 2.58 -10.59
C GLY A 243 11.32 2.66 -11.92
N ASP A 244 12.17 1.68 -12.22
CA ASP A 244 12.95 1.61 -13.46
C ASP A 244 12.06 1.49 -14.70
N VAL A 245 10.88 0.86 -14.56
CA VAL A 245 9.86 0.78 -15.62
C VAL A 245 9.13 2.12 -15.77
N LEU A 246 8.86 2.83 -14.66
CA LEU A 246 8.19 4.13 -14.67
C LEU A 246 9.02 5.21 -15.37
N LEU A 247 10.35 5.13 -15.31
CA LEU A 247 11.25 6.03 -16.03
C LEU A 247 10.94 6.10 -17.53
N ASN A 248 10.57 4.98 -18.16
CA ASN A 248 10.23 4.92 -19.57
C ASN A 248 9.01 5.79 -19.94
N TYR A 249 8.19 6.14 -18.95
CA TYR A 249 6.95 6.91 -19.12
C TYR A 249 7.01 8.27 -18.42
N LYS A 250 8.19 8.72 -17.97
CA LYS A 250 8.38 9.97 -17.22
C LYS A 250 7.62 11.16 -17.81
N GLN A 251 7.78 11.42 -19.11
CA GLN A 251 7.15 12.56 -19.78
C GLN A 251 5.62 12.51 -19.73
N LEU A 252 5.05 11.34 -19.97
CA LEU A 252 3.60 11.10 -19.94
C LEU A 252 3.03 11.22 -18.52
N ILE A 253 3.79 10.76 -17.53
CA ILE A 253 3.40 10.88 -16.12
C ILE A 253 3.40 12.37 -15.72
N MET A 254 4.46 13.11 -16.08
CA MET A 254 4.56 14.54 -15.80
C MET A 254 3.45 15.36 -16.47
N SER A 255 3.10 15.06 -17.73
CA SER A 255 2.02 15.77 -18.44
C SER A 255 0.69 15.68 -17.71
N VAL A 256 0.33 14.48 -17.24
CA VAL A 256 -0.91 14.26 -16.48
C VAL A 256 -0.88 15.03 -15.15
N PHE A 257 0.22 14.99 -14.40
CA PHE A 257 0.31 15.73 -13.14
C PHE A 257 0.22 17.25 -13.35
N HIS A 258 0.80 17.80 -14.41
CA HIS A 258 0.63 19.22 -14.74
C HIS A 258 -0.83 19.64 -14.89
N GLN A 259 -1.69 18.76 -15.40
CA GLN A 259 -3.12 19.03 -15.56
C GLN A 259 -3.92 18.78 -14.29
N CYS A 260 -3.65 17.69 -13.57
CA CYS A 260 -4.52 17.21 -12.49
C CYS A 260 -4.13 17.69 -11.08
N ILE A 261 -2.91 18.22 -10.86
CA ILE A 261 -2.42 18.59 -9.52
C ILE A 261 -3.29 19.66 -8.83
N GLN A 262 -3.98 20.50 -9.61
CA GLN A 262 -4.81 21.60 -9.10
C GLN A 262 -6.30 21.27 -9.02
N VAL A 263 -6.72 20.05 -9.37
CA VAL A 263 -8.14 19.64 -9.28
C VAL A 263 -8.68 19.91 -7.88
N VAL A 264 -9.87 20.50 -7.83
CA VAL A 264 -10.52 20.91 -6.57
C VAL A 264 -11.52 19.90 -6.04
N ASN A 265 -11.96 18.96 -6.88
CA ASN A 265 -12.85 17.89 -6.47
C ASN A 265 -12.20 16.99 -5.42
N LYS A 266 -12.95 16.68 -4.35
CA LYS A 266 -12.44 15.99 -3.16
C LYS A 266 -11.87 14.61 -3.45
N ASP A 267 -12.62 13.76 -4.14
CA ASP A 267 -12.20 12.38 -4.38
C ASP A 267 -11.17 12.32 -5.52
N SER A 268 -11.26 13.23 -6.50
CA SER A 268 -10.25 13.36 -7.54
C SER A 268 -8.90 13.81 -6.99
N TYR A 269 -8.82 14.87 -6.17
CA TYR A 269 -7.52 15.30 -5.63
C TYR A 269 -6.94 14.26 -4.67
N ARG A 270 -7.78 13.47 -3.98
CA ARG A 270 -7.34 12.32 -3.18
C ARG A 270 -6.75 11.22 -4.06
N ALA A 271 -7.34 10.95 -5.21
CA ALA A 271 -6.78 10.01 -6.18
C ALA A 271 -5.44 10.53 -6.74
N VAL A 272 -5.33 11.82 -7.04
CA VAL A 272 -4.06 12.47 -7.44
C VAL A 272 -3.01 12.36 -6.32
N ALA A 273 -3.38 12.68 -5.08
CA ALA A 273 -2.52 12.53 -3.91
C ALA A 273 -2.00 11.08 -3.76
N LYS A 274 -2.88 10.08 -3.93
CA LYS A 274 -2.50 8.67 -3.92
C LYS A 274 -1.55 8.32 -5.08
N ALA A 275 -1.79 8.88 -6.28
CA ALA A 275 -0.91 8.70 -7.43
C ALA A 275 0.49 9.27 -7.15
N VAL A 276 0.58 10.45 -6.54
CA VAL A 276 1.85 11.06 -6.11
C VAL A 276 2.61 10.15 -5.15
N VAL A 277 1.95 9.68 -4.08
CA VAL A 277 2.59 8.78 -3.09
C VAL A 277 3.11 7.52 -3.79
N ASN A 278 2.25 6.87 -4.58
CA ASN A 278 2.62 5.62 -5.26
C ASN A 278 3.81 5.81 -6.22
N LEU A 279 3.84 6.90 -7.00
CA LEU A 279 4.95 7.23 -7.91
C LEU A 279 6.24 7.40 -7.13
N LEU A 280 6.22 8.30 -6.16
CA LEU A 280 7.41 8.70 -5.45
C LEU A 280 7.95 7.56 -4.59
N GLU A 281 7.10 6.81 -3.87
CA GLU A 281 7.53 5.60 -3.14
C GLU A 281 8.16 4.55 -4.07
N SER A 282 7.61 4.38 -5.28
CA SER A 282 8.12 3.41 -6.26
C SER A 282 9.51 3.78 -6.80
N LEU A 283 9.83 5.08 -6.84
CA LEU A 283 11.13 5.63 -7.28
C LEU A 283 12.11 5.82 -6.11
N SER A 284 11.63 5.99 -4.88
CA SER A 284 12.43 6.48 -3.76
C SER A 284 12.80 5.40 -2.74
N CYS A 285 12.00 4.35 -2.60
CA CYS A 285 12.17 3.34 -1.58
C CYS A 285 12.77 2.04 -2.16
N SER A 286 13.55 1.31 -1.36
CA SER A 286 14.02 -0.03 -1.72
C SER A 286 12.98 -1.08 -1.33
N TYR A 287 12.68 -2.02 -2.23
CA TYR A 287 11.67 -3.07 -1.99
C TYR A 287 11.94 -4.35 -2.79
N LEU A 288 11.31 -5.45 -2.37
CA LEU A 288 11.41 -6.75 -3.03
C LEU A 288 10.50 -6.82 -4.26
N VAL A 289 11.04 -7.36 -5.36
CA VAL A 289 10.34 -7.42 -6.67
C VAL A 289 9.82 -8.82 -6.98
N ASN A 290 10.58 -9.87 -6.63
CA ASN A 290 10.31 -11.22 -7.09
C ASN A 290 9.79 -12.14 -5.99
N TYR A 291 8.48 -12.39 -6.01
CA TYR A 291 7.77 -13.25 -5.07
C TYR A 291 7.54 -14.68 -5.60
N ARG A 292 8.13 -15.04 -6.76
CA ARG A 292 7.96 -16.38 -7.36
C ARG A 292 8.45 -17.47 -6.43
N LEU A 293 7.86 -18.67 -6.54
CA LEU A 293 8.30 -19.84 -5.76
C LEU A 293 9.74 -20.22 -6.09
N LEU A 294 10.17 -20.00 -7.34
CA LEU A 294 11.56 -20.09 -7.78
C LEU A 294 11.88 -19.03 -8.83
N VAL A 295 13.15 -18.63 -8.87
CA VAL A 295 13.70 -17.78 -9.94
C VAL A 295 13.97 -18.69 -11.13
N ILE A 296 12.91 -19.04 -11.86
CA ILE A 296 13.03 -19.86 -13.07
C ILE A 296 13.36 -18.91 -14.23
N ASN A 297 14.37 -19.25 -15.02
CA ASN A 297 14.59 -18.59 -16.30
C ASN A 297 13.43 -18.97 -17.23
N SER A 298 12.78 -17.98 -17.84
CA SER A 298 11.59 -18.16 -18.70
C SER A 298 11.77 -19.15 -19.85
N ASP A 299 13.01 -19.52 -20.15
CA ASP A 299 13.42 -20.25 -21.34
C ASP A 299 13.78 -21.72 -21.03
N GLU A 300 13.60 -22.19 -19.80
CA GLU A 300 13.83 -23.60 -19.44
C GLU A 300 12.71 -24.50 -19.98
N THR A 301 13.10 -25.50 -20.78
CA THR A 301 12.17 -26.51 -21.30
C THR A 301 11.76 -27.49 -20.19
N PHE A 302 10.59 -28.12 -20.37
CA PHE A 302 10.10 -29.12 -19.41
C PHE A 302 10.99 -30.38 -19.29
N ASP A 303 12.03 -30.51 -20.11
CA ASP A 303 13.05 -31.56 -20.00
C ASP A 303 13.84 -31.47 -18.69
N ASN A 304 14.24 -30.26 -18.30
CA ASN A 304 15.11 -30.03 -17.14
C ASN A 304 14.32 -29.57 -15.91
N PHE A 305 13.13 -29.01 -16.12
CA PHE A 305 12.36 -28.34 -15.09
C PHE A 305 10.89 -28.78 -15.11
N LEU A 306 10.35 -29.14 -13.94
CA LEU A 306 8.94 -29.53 -13.80
C LEU A 306 8.24 -28.69 -12.73
N PRO A 307 7.37 -27.73 -13.09
CA PRO A 307 6.78 -26.77 -12.15
C PRO A 307 6.01 -27.42 -10.99
N ILE A 308 5.28 -28.52 -11.26
CA ILE A 308 4.42 -29.18 -10.26
C ILE A 308 5.22 -29.76 -9.09
N ARG A 309 6.51 -30.09 -9.29
CA ARG A 309 7.37 -30.58 -8.20
C ARG A 309 7.63 -29.50 -7.16
N LEU A 310 7.55 -28.21 -7.53
CA LEU A 310 7.82 -27.09 -6.63
C LEU A 310 6.68 -26.77 -5.67
N TRP A 311 5.49 -27.32 -5.93
CA TRP A 311 4.30 -26.98 -5.19
C TRP A 311 4.46 -27.33 -3.70
N GLY A 312 4.23 -26.34 -2.84
CA GLY A 312 4.33 -26.49 -1.38
C GLY A 312 5.74 -26.73 -0.81
N GLN A 313 6.79 -26.73 -1.65
CA GLN A 313 8.17 -27.01 -1.21
C GLN A 313 8.73 -25.91 -0.29
N TYR A 314 9.60 -26.34 0.65
CA TYR A 314 10.33 -25.43 1.52
C TYR A 314 11.61 -24.96 0.85
N VAL A 315 12.00 -23.74 1.19
CA VAL A 315 13.32 -23.21 0.91
C VAL A 315 13.97 -22.88 2.24
N ASP A 316 15.24 -23.24 2.34
CA ASP A 316 16.10 -22.81 3.45
C ASP A 316 16.35 -21.32 3.32
N ILE A 317 16.18 -20.57 4.41
CA ILE A 317 16.39 -19.12 4.44
C ILE A 317 17.78 -18.75 3.89
N ASP A 318 18.80 -19.56 4.20
CA ASP A 318 20.19 -19.32 3.77
C ASP A 318 20.38 -19.50 2.25
N LYS A 319 19.43 -20.14 1.55
CA LYS A 319 19.45 -20.37 0.09
C LYS A 319 18.58 -19.38 -0.69
N VAL A 320 17.76 -18.58 -0.01
CA VAL A 320 16.88 -17.62 -0.69
C VAL A 320 17.73 -16.49 -1.27
N GLN A 321 17.60 -16.26 -2.57
CA GLN A 321 18.15 -15.08 -3.24
C GLN A 321 17.05 -14.05 -3.45
N PRO A 322 16.93 -13.04 -2.56
CA PRO A 322 16.00 -11.94 -2.74
C PRO A 322 16.47 -11.00 -3.87
N GLN A 323 15.52 -10.56 -4.70
CA GLN A 323 15.77 -9.55 -5.71
C GLN A 323 15.16 -8.22 -5.24
N PHE A 324 16.03 -7.23 -5.08
CA PHE A 324 15.66 -5.89 -4.65
C PHE A 324 15.59 -4.95 -5.85
N HIS A 325 14.58 -4.09 -5.83
CA HIS A 325 14.66 -2.81 -6.48
C HIS A 325 15.43 -1.86 -5.55
N ILE A 326 16.47 -1.22 -6.09
CA ILE A 326 17.26 -0.18 -5.42
C ILE A 326 17.18 1.06 -6.32
N PRO A 327 16.75 2.22 -5.80
CA PRO A 327 16.69 3.46 -6.56
C PRO A 327 18.01 3.81 -7.25
N SER A 328 17.95 3.94 -8.56
CA SER A 328 19.02 4.44 -9.42
C SER A 328 19.11 5.96 -9.36
N ILE A 329 20.21 6.52 -9.90
CA ILE A 329 20.41 7.98 -9.94
C ILE A 329 19.32 8.66 -10.77
N ASP A 330 18.89 8.04 -11.88
CA ASP A 330 17.85 8.60 -12.75
C ASP A 330 16.48 8.65 -12.07
N GLU A 331 16.16 7.65 -11.24
CA GLU A 331 14.92 7.63 -10.43
C GLU A 331 14.95 8.71 -9.35
N ILE A 332 16.09 8.85 -8.68
CA ILE A 332 16.29 9.87 -7.66
C ILE A 332 16.23 11.28 -8.29
N ASP A 333 16.86 11.50 -9.45
CA ASP A 333 16.78 12.75 -10.20
C ASP A 333 15.32 13.04 -10.65
N PHE A 334 14.55 12.01 -11.02
CA PHE A 334 13.12 12.19 -11.32
C PHE A 334 12.31 12.61 -10.08
N VAL A 335 12.58 12.04 -8.89
CA VAL A 335 11.95 12.50 -7.65
C VAL A 335 12.26 13.97 -7.36
N TYR A 336 13.50 14.43 -7.58
CA TYR A 336 13.83 15.86 -7.40
C TYR A 336 13.11 16.76 -8.38
N GLU A 337 13.10 16.41 -9.66
CA GLU A 337 12.38 17.17 -10.68
C GLU A 337 10.90 17.28 -10.31
N PHE A 338 10.29 16.21 -9.79
CA PHE A 338 8.91 16.22 -9.34
C PHE A 338 8.68 17.18 -8.15
N VAL A 339 9.57 17.14 -7.15
CA VAL A 339 9.52 18.04 -5.98
C VAL A 339 9.69 19.50 -6.41
N GLU A 340 10.65 19.78 -7.30
CA GLU A 340 10.89 21.13 -7.82
C GLU A 340 9.71 21.66 -8.63
N THR A 341 9.09 20.80 -9.43
CA THR A 341 7.99 21.17 -10.32
C THR A 341 6.67 21.38 -9.59
N PHE A 342 6.39 20.58 -8.55
CA PHE A 342 5.06 20.56 -7.92
C PHE A 342 5.04 20.98 -6.45
N LEU A 343 6.04 20.59 -5.63
CA LEU A 343 6.01 20.90 -4.20
C LEU A 343 6.37 22.35 -3.92
N TYR A 344 7.51 22.84 -4.43
CA TYR A 344 7.94 24.21 -4.11
C TYR A 344 6.97 25.28 -4.61
N PRO A 345 6.40 25.20 -5.84
CA PRO A 345 5.40 26.15 -6.29
C PRO A 345 4.12 26.11 -5.44
N GLU A 346 3.68 24.92 -5.04
CA GLU A 346 2.48 24.76 -4.22
C GLU A 346 2.69 25.31 -2.80
N LEU A 347 3.87 25.09 -2.23
CA LEU A 347 4.27 25.61 -0.93
C LEU A 347 4.36 27.15 -0.94
N ALA A 348 4.97 27.73 -1.99
CA ALA A 348 5.01 29.18 -2.19
C ALA A 348 3.59 29.76 -2.32
N ARG A 349 2.73 29.11 -3.11
CA ARG A 349 1.32 29.50 -3.27
C ARG A 349 0.57 29.49 -1.94
N LEU A 350 0.79 28.47 -1.11
CA LEU A 350 0.19 28.36 0.22
C LEU A 350 0.68 29.48 1.16
N ASN A 351 1.97 29.80 1.15
CA ASN A 351 2.53 30.86 2.00
C ASN A 351 2.08 32.26 1.58
N GLU A 352 1.94 32.53 0.28
CA GLU A 352 1.52 33.84 -0.23
C GLU A 352 0.01 34.08 -0.14
N LYS A 353 -0.79 33.07 -0.51
CA LYS A 353 -2.23 33.21 -0.71
C LYS A 353 -3.08 32.33 0.21
N GLY A 354 -2.48 31.46 1.02
CA GLY A 354 -3.20 30.44 1.78
C GLY A 354 -4.29 30.99 2.69
N LEU A 355 -4.08 32.16 3.31
CA LEU A 355 -5.11 32.81 4.15
C LEU A 355 -6.28 33.40 3.35
N LYS A 356 -6.14 33.59 2.04
CA LYS A 356 -7.22 34.06 1.15
C LYS A 356 -7.94 32.92 0.43
N MET A 357 -7.40 31.71 0.50
CA MET A 357 -7.99 30.51 -0.11
C MET A 357 -9.18 30.04 0.71
N SER A 358 -10.11 29.35 0.03
CA SER A 358 -11.17 28.60 0.72
C SER A 358 -10.59 27.45 1.55
N ASN A 359 -11.34 26.96 2.55
CA ASN A 359 -10.93 25.82 3.38
C ASN A 359 -10.64 24.58 2.52
N ASN A 360 -11.44 24.35 1.46
CA ASN A 360 -11.24 23.23 0.54
C ASN A 360 -9.94 23.35 -0.27
N GLU A 361 -9.63 24.55 -0.77
CA GLU A 361 -8.39 24.79 -1.50
C GLU A 361 -7.16 24.63 -0.61
N ARG A 362 -7.21 25.14 0.64
CA ARG A 362 -6.17 24.94 1.66
C ARG A 362 -5.95 23.46 1.94
N LEU A 363 -7.04 22.72 2.22
CA LEU A 363 -6.98 21.30 2.52
C LEU A 363 -6.40 20.49 1.35
N ARG A 364 -6.79 20.81 0.11
CA ARG A 364 -6.25 20.21 -1.12
C ARG A 364 -4.75 20.47 -1.23
N SER A 365 -4.34 21.73 -1.07
CA SER A 365 -2.93 22.14 -1.13
C SER A 365 -2.07 21.41 -0.09
N LEU A 366 -2.52 21.40 1.17
CA LEU A 366 -1.86 20.66 2.25
C LEU A 366 -1.81 19.15 1.98
N THR A 367 -2.87 18.58 1.39
CA THR A 367 -2.91 17.15 1.02
C THR A 367 -1.89 16.81 -0.04
N ILE A 368 -1.75 17.62 -1.09
CA ILE A 368 -0.77 17.40 -2.16
C ILE A 368 0.65 17.57 -1.61
N ILE A 369 0.93 18.64 -0.86
CA ILE A 369 2.26 18.86 -0.26
C ILE A 369 2.62 17.69 0.66
N GLN A 370 1.69 17.21 1.49
CA GLN A 370 1.91 16.06 2.35
C GLN A 370 2.22 14.80 1.54
N SER A 371 1.47 14.56 0.46
CA SER A 371 1.64 13.37 -0.39
C SER A 371 2.99 13.34 -1.11
N ILE A 372 3.44 14.51 -1.60
CA ILE A 372 4.78 14.64 -2.20
C ILE A 372 5.86 14.40 -1.14
N ALA A 373 5.68 14.98 0.06
CA ALA A 373 6.61 14.81 1.16
C ALA A 373 6.70 13.33 1.61
N GLU A 374 5.57 12.66 1.80
CA GLU A 374 5.50 11.22 2.14
C GLU A 374 6.32 10.39 1.16
N GLY A 375 6.08 10.52 -0.15
CA GLY A 375 6.81 9.75 -1.14
C GLY A 375 8.30 10.10 -1.26
N ALA A 376 8.69 11.36 -1.02
CA ALA A 376 10.09 11.81 -1.13
C ALA A 376 10.92 11.53 0.13
N PHE A 377 10.29 11.39 1.31
CA PHE A 377 10.96 11.29 2.61
C PHE A 377 11.80 10.03 2.79
N CYS A 378 11.58 8.99 1.97
CA CYS A 378 12.49 7.85 1.83
C CYS A 378 13.92 8.31 1.47
N LEU A 379 14.11 9.37 0.66
CA LEU A 379 15.42 9.87 0.26
C LEU A 379 15.97 10.93 1.24
N VAL A 380 15.10 11.73 1.85
CA VAL A 380 15.50 12.88 2.67
C VAL A 380 16.01 12.43 4.05
N PRO A 381 17.24 12.82 4.47
CA PRO A 381 17.74 12.50 5.80
C PRO A 381 16.98 13.27 6.91
N PRO A 382 16.99 12.76 8.15
CA PRO A 382 16.54 13.52 9.33
C PRO A 382 17.20 14.91 9.39
N ILE A 383 16.52 15.86 10.02
CA ILE A 383 17.05 17.21 10.23
C ILE A 383 18.23 17.12 11.20
N GLU A 384 19.39 17.67 10.80
CA GLU A 384 20.55 17.78 11.68
C GLU A 384 20.26 18.85 12.75
N SER A 385 20.27 18.44 14.01
CA SER A 385 19.97 19.31 15.15
C SER A 385 20.81 18.91 16.36
N LYS A 386 21.09 19.89 17.24
CA LYS A 386 21.84 19.65 18.47
C LYS A 386 20.98 18.88 19.45
N GLU A 387 21.58 17.91 20.14
CA GLU A 387 20.92 17.20 21.24
C GLU A 387 20.69 18.14 22.43
N VAL A 388 19.55 17.94 23.10
CA VAL A 388 19.23 18.68 24.33
C VAL A 388 20.13 18.16 25.45
N GLN A 389 21.06 19.00 25.91
CA GLN A 389 22.07 18.61 26.90
C GLN A 389 21.52 18.53 28.34
N ASN A 390 20.48 19.29 28.66
CA ASN A 390 19.95 19.44 30.02
C ASN A 390 18.74 18.53 30.28
N LEU A 391 18.84 17.25 29.97
CA LEU A 391 17.82 16.28 30.39
C LEU A 391 17.92 16.07 31.92
N MET A 392 16.79 15.89 32.61
CA MET A 392 16.77 15.64 34.06
C MET A 392 17.40 14.30 34.46
N VAL A 393 17.77 13.47 33.48
CA VAL A 393 18.37 12.14 33.69
C VAL A 393 19.83 12.17 33.28
N GLN A 394 20.70 11.78 34.21
CA GLN A 394 22.09 11.47 33.94
C GLN A 394 22.24 9.96 33.74
N SER A 395 22.91 9.54 32.67
CA SER A 395 23.20 8.13 32.40
C SER A 395 24.65 7.94 32.01
N MET A 396 25.20 6.84 32.49
CA MET A 396 26.55 6.39 32.17
C MET A 396 26.60 5.63 30.83
N VAL A 397 25.45 5.36 30.21
CA VAL A 397 25.30 4.69 28.91
C VAL A 397 24.36 5.48 27.99
N PRO A 398 24.56 5.45 26.66
CA PRO A 398 23.63 6.07 25.72
C PRO A 398 22.21 5.51 25.87
N TYR A 399 21.21 6.40 25.88
CA TYR A 399 19.79 6.04 26.01
C TYR A 399 19.16 5.45 24.75
N TYR A 400 19.86 5.56 23.63
CA TYR A 400 19.37 5.18 22.31
C TYR A 400 20.48 4.45 21.57
N SER A 401 20.08 3.63 20.59
CA SER A 401 21.03 2.96 19.72
C SER A 401 21.78 3.99 18.88
N LYS A 402 23.11 4.01 18.97
CA LYS A 402 23.97 4.77 18.04
C LYS A 402 23.90 4.22 16.62
N TYR A 403 23.42 2.99 16.45
CA TYR A 403 23.28 2.35 15.14
C TYR A 403 21.95 2.77 14.52
N GLN A 404 22.00 3.78 13.66
CA GLN A 404 20.92 4.04 12.72
C GLN A 404 21.00 3.00 11.60
N ILE A 405 20.02 2.10 11.54
CA ILE A 405 19.91 1.15 10.43
C ILE A 405 19.36 1.93 9.24
N ARG A 406 20.27 2.46 8.42
CA ARG A 406 19.93 3.00 7.11
C ARG A 406 20.37 1.97 6.07
N LEU A 407 19.40 1.30 5.45
CA LEU A 407 19.69 0.53 4.25
C LEU A 407 20.37 1.47 3.26
N SER A 408 21.55 1.07 2.80
CA SER A 408 22.41 1.71 1.79
C SER A 408 21.66 2.73 0.92
N LYS A 409 21.51 3.96 1.44
CA LYS A 409 21.16 5.09 0.59
C LYS A 409 22.43 5.33 -0.18
N ASN A 410 22.39 5.22 -1.50
CA ASN A 410 23.39 5.88 -2.32
C ASN A 410 23.51 7.29 -1.76
N SER A 411 24.65 7.55 -1.13
CA SER A 411 24.99 8.82 -0.50
C SER A 411 25.29 9.84 -1.59
N THR A 412 24.50 9.87 -2.65
CA THR A 412 24.36 11.05 -3.46
C THR A 412 23.65 12.03 -2.55
N LYS A 413 24.44 12.92 -1.93
CA LYS A 413 23.95 14.21 -1.46
C LYS A 413 22.82 14.63 -2.38
N LEU A 414 21.62 14.80 -1.84
CA LEU A 414 20.56 15.56 -2.49
C LEU A 414 21.24 16.74 -3.21
N LYS A 415 21.04 16.89 -4.53
CA LYS A 415 21.52 18.09 -5.23
C LYS A 415 20.90 19.37 -4.66
N CYS A 416 19.81 19.26 -3.87
CA CYS A 416 19.25 20.36 -3.11
C CYS A 416 20.22 20.83 -2.00
N GLN A 417 20.55 22.12 -2.00
CA GLN A 417 21.32 22.78 -0.95
C GLN A 417 20.61 22.76 0.43
N GLU A 418 19.29 22.53 0.46
CA GLU A 418 18.42 22.60 1.64
C GLU A 418 17.73 21.25 1.92
N ASN A 419 17.61 20.87 3.21
CA ASN A 419 16.88 19.67 3.63
C ASN A 419 15.36 19.91 3.52
N LEU A 420 14.66 19.14 2.69
CA LEU A 420 13.21 19.28 2.48
C LEU A 420 12.38 19.18 3.77
N ARG A 421 12.78 18.34 4.74
CA ARG A 421 12.10 18.25 6.04
C ARG A 421 12.19 19.56 6.81
N LEU A 422 13.37 20.18 6.82
CA LEU A 422 13.58 21.47 7.47
C LEU A 422 12.79 22.58 6.77
N ARG A 423 12.78 22.57 5.43
CA ARG A 423 12.00 23.55 4.67
C ARG A 423 10.50 23.46 4.96
N LEU A 424 9.95 22.25 4.96
CA LEU A 424 8.54 22.01 5.32
C LEU A 424 8.25 22.37 6.78
N PHE A 425 9.17 22.08 7.70
CA PHE A 425 9.02 22.48 9.11
C PHE A 425 8.84 24.00 9.26
N ILE A 426 9.68 24.78 8.59
CA ILE A 426 9.64 26.25 8.64
C ILE A 426 8.39 26.79 7.96
N ASP A 427 8.16 26.40 6.70
CA ASP A 427 7.10 27.00 5.88
C ASP A 427 5.70 26.60 6.39
N ILE A 428 5.48 25.31 6.68
CA ILE A 428 4.19 24.85 7.23
C ILE A 428 4.01 25.32 8.67
N GLY A 429 5.08 25.40 9.46
CA GLY A 429 5.03 25.94 10.82
C GLY A 429 4.56 27.40 10.83
N PHE A 430 5.15 28.23 9.99
CA PHE A 430 4.74 29.63 9.82
C PHE A 430 3.32 29.79 9.29
N PHE A 431 2.92 28.95 8.32
CA PHE A 431 1.55 28.94 7.81
C PHE A 431 0.55 28.53 8.89
N LEU A 432 0.86 27.51 9.69
CA LEU A 432 0.00 27.04 10.77
C LEU A 432 -0.22 28.10 11.84
N ASP A 433 0.82 28.81 12.27
CA ASP A 433 0.71 29.87 13.28
C ASP A 433 -0.29 30.94 12.80
N LYS A 434 -0.13 31.40 11.54
CA LYS A 434 -1.07 32.35 10.90
C LYS A 434 -2.48 31.77 10.71
N LEU A 435 -2.57 30.48 10.40
CA LEU A 435 -3.85 29.80 10.17
C LEU A 435 -4.68 29.78 11.45
N VAL A 436 -4.05 29.46 12.58
CA VAL A 436 -4.70 29.42 13.90
C VAL A 436 -5.14 30.82 14.34
N GLU A 437 -4.33 31.85 14.06
CA GLU A 437 -4.67 33.24 14.39
C GLU A 437 -5.84 33.81 13.57
N ASN A 438 -5.89 33.52 12.25
CA ASN A 438 -6.82 34.17 11.33
C ASN A 438 -8.05 33.32 10.98
N HIS A 439 -7.96 32.00 11.10
CA HIS A 439 -9.01 31.04 10.71
C HIS A 439 -9.08 29.87 11.70
N SER A 440 -9.28 30.17 12.98
CA SER A 440 -9.37 29.16 14.04
C SER A 440 -10.47 28.12 13.81
N ASP A 441 -11.49 28.46 13.02
CA ASP A 441 -12.61 27.60 12.63
C ASP A 441 -12.27 26.58 11.53
N ASP A 442 -11.16 26.74 10.80
CA ASP A 442 -10.71 25.78 9.77
C ASP A 442 -9.97 24.58 10.39
N VAL A 443 -10.72 23.81 11.17
CA VAL A 443 -10.24 22.64 11.94
C VAL A 443 -9.52 21.63 11.05
N LEU A 444 -10.04 21.36 9.84
CA LEU A 444 -9.48 20.33 8.95
C LEU A 444 -8.11 20.73 8.39
N SER A 445 -7.95 21.98 7.95
CA SER A 445 -6.64 22.46 7.50
C SER A 445 -5.64 22.52 8.65
N ILE A 446 -6.08 22.93 9.85
CA ILE A 446 -5.24 22.93 11.05
C ILE A 446 -4.76 21.52 11.40
N GLN A 447 -5.66 20.54 11.44
CA GLN A 447 -5.32 19.13 11.67
C GLN A 447 -4.35 18.57 10.61
N LYS A 448 -4.54 18.97 9.35
CA LYS A 448 -3.68 18.55 8.25
C LYS A 448 -2.28 19.16 8.35
N ALA A 449 -2.19 20.45 8.65
CA ALA A 449 -0.93 21.16 8.90
C ALA A 449 -0.19 20.60 10.13
N LEU A 450 -0.92 20.30 11.21
CA LEU A 450 -0.40 19.61 12.41
C LEU A 450 0.25 18.27 12.07
N GLY A 451 -0.36 17.49 11.18
CA GLY A 451 0.15 16.19 10.75
C GLY A 451 1.56 16.25 10.13
N PHE A 452 2.02 17.40 9.63
CA PHE A 452 3.38 17.56 9.13
C PHE A 452 4.43 17.39 10.22
N TYR A 453 4.15 17.76 11.47
CA TYR A 453 5.10 17.57 12.57
C TYR A 453 5.41 16.09 12.82
N ARG A 454 4.37 15.25 12.80
CA ARG A 454 4.52 13.80 12.86
C ARG A 454 5.27 13.28 11.63
N LEU A 455 4.89 13.75 10.43
CA LEU A 455 5.54 13.36 9.19
C LEU A 455 7.05 13.66 9.21
N ILE A 456 7.43 14.87 9.63
CA ILE A 456 8.81 15.35 9.68
C ILE A 456 9.63 14.55 10.68
N SER A 457 9.06 14.23 11.85
CA SER A 457 9.79 13.60 12.95
C SER A 457 9.92 12.09 12.81
N SER A 458 8.84 11.39 12.47
CA SER A 458 8.73 9.93 12.63
C SER A 458 8.52 9.16 11.32
N TYR A 459 8.24 9.82 10.19
CA TYR A 459 7.92 9.11 8.95
C TYR A 459 9.15 8.86 8.08
N TYR A 460 9.39 7.59 7.77
CA TYR A 460 10.49 7.11 6.94
C TYR A 460 9.99 6.09 5.90
N GLY A 461 8.92 6.44 5.18
CA GLY A 461 8.32 5.64 4.10
C GLY A 461 7.15 4.76 4.54
N ILE A 462 6.95 4.53 5.84
CA ILE A 462 5.73 3.88 6.36
C ILE A 462 5.50 4.29 7.81
N TYR A 463 4.22 4.39 8.21
CA TYR A 463 3.84 4.60 9.61
C TYR A 463 3.79 3.26 10.39
N GLU A 464 4.00 3.34 11.71
CA GLU A 464 4.03 2.17 12.59
C GLU A 464 2.72 1.36 12.58
N HIS A 465 1.56 2.02 12.50
CA HIS A 465 0.27 1.32 12.39
C HIS A 465 0.19 0.47 11.11
N GLY A 466 0.70 0.97 9.98
CA GLY A 466 0.72 0.22 8.72
C GLY A 466 1.64 -1.00 8.80
N ILE A 467 2.74 -0.92 9.55
CA ILE A 467 3.59 -2.08 9.84
C ILE A 467 2.86 -3.08 10.73
N TYR A 468 2.13 -2.62 11.75
CA TYR A 468 1.36 -3.49 12.62
C TYR A 468 0.29 -4.28 11.85
N ASP A 469 -0.47 -3.61 10.99
CA ASP A 469 -1.50 -4.25 10.16
C ASP A 469 -0.87 -5.27 9.20
N TRP A 470 0.23 -4.89 8.52
CA TRP A 470 0.97 -5.82 7.66
C TRP A 470 1.51 -7.01 8.45
N SER A 471 2.06 -6.81 9.64
CA SER A 471 2.54 -7.87 10.52
C SER A 471 1.41 -8.81 10.94
N LYS A 472 0.24 -8.27 11.31
CA LYS A 472 -0.94 -9.07 11.65
C LYS A 472 -1.43 -9.93 10.47
N ASP A 473 -1.48 -9.36 9.28
CA ASP A 473 -1.85 -10.07 8.06
C ASP A 473 -0.85 -11.17 7.70
N PHE A 474 0.45 -10.87 7.80
CA PHE A 474 1.52 -11.83 7.60
C PHE A 474 1.41 -13.00 8.59
N ASN A 475 1.31 -12.71 9.89
CA ASN A 475 1.21 -13.71 10.95
C ASN A 475 -0.02 -14.62 10.76
N SER A 476 -1.13 -14.08 10.28
CA SER A 476 -2.34 -14.86 10.02
C SER A 476 -2.12 -15.87 8.89
N ARG A 477 -1.49 -15.44 7.78
CA ARG A 477 -1.15 -16.31 6.65
C ARG A 477 -0.06 -17.32 6.98
N GLU A 478 0.95 -16.89 7.72
CA GLU A 478 2.04 -17.75 8.17
C GLU A 478 1.49 -18.88 9.05
N LYS A 479 0.57 -18.60 9.98
CA LYS A 479 -0.07 -19.63 10.81
C LYS A 479 -0.80 -20.70 10.00
N LEU A 480 -1.43 -20.33 8.88
CA LEU A 480 -2.18 -21.25 8.02
C LEU A 480 -1.28 -22.13 7.14
N SER A 481 -0.07 -21.67 6.84
CA SER A 481 0.80 -22.29 5.83
C SER A 481 2.13 -22.81 6.38
N LYS A 482 2.57 -22.40 7.57
CA LYS A 482 3.83 -22.85 8.19
C LYS A 482 3.71 -24.30 8.66
N ASN A 483 4.66 -25.14 8.26
CA ASN A 483 4.81 -26.46 8.85
C ASN A 483 5.75 -26.39 10.06
N LYS A 484 5.16 -26.53 11.25
CA LYS A 484 5.89 -26.48 12.52
C LYS A 484 6.87 -27.65 12.71
N LEU A 485 6.76 -28.72 11.92
CA LEU A 485 7.65 -29.88 12.01
C LEU A 485 8.99 -29.68 11.29
N CYS A 486 9.07 -28.75 10.33
CA CYS A 486 10.29 -28.50 9.54
C CYS A 486 11.27 -27.53 10.21
N GLY A 487 11.00 -27.11 11.46
CA GLY A 487 11.80 -26.12 12.18
C GLY A 487 11.60 -24.68 11.67
N GLU A 488 12.34 -23.73 12.25
CA GLU A 488 12.17 -22.29 11.98
C GLU A 488 12.96 -21.78 10.76
N ARG A 489 13.95 -22.55 10.27
CA ARG A 489 14.82 -22.13 9.16
C ARG A 489 14.31 -22.46 7.76
N GLN A 490 13.14 -23.09 7.66
CA GLN A 490 12.58 -23.56 6.39
C GLN A 490 11.13 -23.10 6.27
N ASN A 491 10.82 -22.38 5.19
CA ASN A 491 9.45 -21.96 4.90
C ASN A 491 9.22 -21.84 3.38
N LEU A 492 7.99 -21.52 2.97
CA LEU A 492 7.69 -21.19 1.58
C LEU A 492 8.47 -19.92 1.20
N ARG A 493 9.16 -19.93 0.05
CA ARG A 493 9.96 -18.78 -0.42
C ARG A 493 9.17 -17.48 -0.40
N PHE A 494 7.91 -17.53 -0.82
CA PHE A 494 6.99 -16.39 -0.79
C PHE A 494 6.86 -15.76 0.60
N LEU A 495 6.70 -16.59 1.64
CA LEU A 495 6.58 -16.12 3.03
C LEU A 495 7.90 -15.56 3.53
N ILE A 496 9.02 -16.22 3.21
CA ILE A 496 10.36 -15.73 3.59
C ILE A 496 10.59 -14.31 3.02
N ILE A 497 10.26 -14.10 1.75
CA ILE A 497 10.39 -12.78 1.12
C ILE A 497 9.45 -11.75 1.73
N ARG A 498 8.19 -12.10 2.02
CA ARG A 498 7.28 -11.18 2.70
C ARG A 498 7.74 -10.83 4.11
N GLU A 499 8.29 -11.79 4.84
CA GLU A 499 8.89 -11.59 6.15
C GLU A 499 10.10 -10.66 6.07
N MET A 500 11.00 -10.88 5.10
CA MET A 500 12.13 -9.99 4.84
C MET A 500 11.67 -8.56 4.55
N ALA A 501 10.66 -8.38 3.70
CA ALA A 501 10.10 -7.06 3.39
C ALA A 501 9.53 -6.36 4.63
N LEU A 502 8.75 -7.09 5.44
CA LEU A 502 8.20 -6.58 6.70
C LEU A 502 9.34 -6.19 7.65
N LYS A 503 10.35 -7.06 7.81
CA LYS A 503 11.44 -6.81 8.75
C LYS A 503 12.29 -5.62 8.35
N ILE A 504 12.54 -5.45 7.05
CA ILE A 504 13.21 -4.25 6.52
C ILE A 504 12.45 -2.99 6.94
N LYS A 505 11.13 -2.95 6.74
CA LYS A 505 10.30 -1.79 7.10
C LYS A 505 10.25 -1.53 8.61
N GLU A 506 10.22 -2.58 9.43
CA GLU A 506 10.37 -2.46 10.88
C GLU A 506 11.70 -1.83 11.29
N LEU A 507 12.80 -2.23 10.63
CA LEU A 507 14.12 -1.70 10.94
C LEU A 507 14.29 -0.25 10.47
N GLU A 508 13.75 0.11 9.30
CA GLU A 508 13.76 1.50 8.79
C GLU A 508 12.99 2.46 9.70
N THR A 509 11.88 2.02 10.29
CA THR A 509 11.08 2.86 11.21
C THR A 509 11.71 2.94 12.59
N LYS A 510 12.06 1.81 13.21
CA LYS A 510 12.64 1.75 14.57
C LYS A 510 14.07 2.29 14.63
N GLY A 511 14.83 2.19 13.54
CA GLY A 511 16.20 2.68 13.45
C GLY A 511 16.33 4.21 13.58
N ASN A 512 15.21 4.93 13.55
CA ASN A 512 15.16 6.39 13.71
C ASN A 512 14.57 6.83 15.06
N TYR A 513 14.30 5.91 16.00
CA TYR A 513 14.03 6.28 17.38
C TYR A 513 15.29 6.90 17.99
N GLY A 514 15.15 8.12 18.52
CA GLY A 514 16.29 9.00 18.77
C GLY A 514 16.26 9.69 20.13
N SER A 515 17.34 10.42 20.38
CA SER A 515 17.45 11.42 21.44
C SER A 515 16.58 12.64 21.14
N LEU A 516 16.20 13.33 22.22
CA LEU A 516 15.59 14.63 22.13
C LEU A 516 16.61 15.64 21.56
N ASN A 517 16.23 16.29 20.46
CA ASN A 517 16.98 17.39 19.84
C ASN A 517 16.14 18.67 19.87
N GLU A 518 16.75 19.83 19.57
CA GLU A 518 16.06 21.11 19.65
C GLU A 518 14.87 21.24 18.69
N ILE A 519 14.93 20.61 17.51
CA ILE A 519 13.81 20.62 16.54
C ILE A 519 12.61 19.84 17.10
N ASN A 520 12.86 18.63 17.60
CA ASN A 520 11.83 17.78 18.19
C ASN A 520 11.22 18.46 19.43
N LYS A 521 12.03 19.17 20.22
CA LYS A 521 11.57 19.96 21.35
C LYS A 521 10.64 21.09 20.91
N GLU A 522 10.98 21.83 19.86
CA GLU A 522 10.12 22.86 19.29
C GLU A 522 8.79 22.27 18.77
N ILE A 523 8.86 21.13 18.06
CA ILE A 523 7.69 20.38 17.61
C ILE A 523 6.78 19.99 18.79
N ILE A 524 7.37 19.45 19.86
CA ILE A 524 6.64 19.06 21.07
C ILE A 524 5.95 20.26 21.71
N PHE A 525 6.61 21.41 21.80
CA PHE A 525 5.99 22.63 22.33
C PHE A 525 4.82 23.09 21.46
N LYS A 526 4.99 23.16 20.13
CA LYS A 526 3.90 23.57 19.23
C LYS A 526 2.70 22.61 19.29
N LEU A 527 2.96 21.30 19.33
CA LEU A 527 1.90 20.30 19.50
C LEU A 527 1.20 20.43 20.86
N PHE A 528 1.95 20.72 21.91
CA PHE A 528 1.40 20.94 23.24
C PHE A 528 0.50 22.19 23.29
N GLU A 529 0.91 23.31 22.70
CA GLU A 529 0.08 24.52 22.62
C GLU A 529 -1.25 24.26 21.89
N LEU A 530 -1.23 23.44 20.83
CA LEU A 530 -2.45 23.05 20.11
C LEU A 530 -3.25 21.95 20.81
N SER A 531 -2.63 21.21 21.74
CA SER A 531 -3.33 20.22 22.59
C SER A 531 -4.27 20.87 23.62
N ILE A 532 -4.10 22.17 23.89
CA ILE A 532 -4.98 22.99 24.76
C ILE A 532 -5.84 23.98 23.97
N ASN A 533 -5.95 23.83 22.65
CA ASN A 533 -6.75 24.70 21.77
C ASN A 533 -8.26 24.66 22.13
N GLY A 534 -9.05 25.70 21.81
CA GLY A 534 -10.50 25.71 22.05
C GLY A 534 -11.31 24.63 21.31
N TYR A 535 -10.84 24.18 20.14
CA TYR A 535 -11.53 23.16 19.34
C TYR A 535 -11.11 21.74 19.74
N SER A 536 -12.07 20.92 20.18
CA SER A 536 -11.82 19.55 20.66
C SER A 536 -11.18 18.63 19.62
N GLU A 537 -11.55 18.79 18.35
CA GLU A 537 -10.97 17.99 17.26
C GLU A 537 -9.51 18.34 17.00
N VAL A 538 -9.12 19.62 17.13
CA VAL A 538 -7.71 20.05 17.04
C VAL A 538 -6.93 19.51 18.23
N ARG A 539 -7.49 19.62 19.45
CA ARG A 539 -6.88 19.07 20.67
C ARG A 539 -6.60 17.58 20.52
N ARG A 540 -7.61 16.79 20.17
CA ARG A 540 -7.49 15.33 20.00
C ARG A 540 -6.37 14.97 19.02
N LYS A 541 -6.32 15.65 17.86
CA LYS A 541 -5.30 15.38 16.85
C LYS A 541 -3.89 15.75 17.33
N ALA A 542 -3.74 16.90 17.98
CA ALA A 542 -2.46 17.35 18.52
C ALA A 542 -1.97 16.41 19.64
N GLN A 543 -2.86 15.96 20.53
CA GLN A 543 -2.56 14.97 21.57
C GLN A 543 -2.15 13.62 20.99
N GLU A 544 -2.86 13.11 19.97
CA GLU A 544 -2.50 11.87 19.27
C GLU A 544 -1.06 11.94 18.71
N ASP A 545 -0.73 13.02 18.00
CA ASP A 545 0.60 13.19 17.41
C ASP A 545 1.68 13.41 18.47
N LEU A 546 1.37 14.11 19.57
CA LEU A 546 2.25 14.29 20.73
C LEU A 546 2.56 12.95 21.43
N PHE A 547 1.54 12.12 21.68
CA PHE A 547 1.74 10.79 22.28
C PHE A 547 2.55 9.87 21.37
N CYS A 548 2.36 9.93 20.05
CA CYS A 548 3.23 9.22 19.11
C CYS A 548 4.70 9.64 19.27
N LEU A 549 5.00 10.93 19.37
CA LEU A 549 6.37 11.40 19.57
C LEU A 549 6.97 10.93 20.90
N PHE A 550 6.17 10.86 21.97
CA PHE A 550 6.62 10.37 23.26
C PHE A 550 7.02 8.89 23.26
N ASN A 551 6.40 8.09 22.39
CA ASN A 551 6.78 6.70 22.21
C ASN A 551 8.07 6.53 21.40
N HIS A 552 8.43 7.51 20.56
CA HIS A 552 9.56 7.43 19.63
C HIS A 552 10.82 8.16 20.11
N ILE A 553 10.66 9.18 20.96
CA ILE A 553 11.74 10.05 21.43
C ILE A 553 11.92 9.87 22.93
N HIS A 554 13.08 9.38 23.34
CA HIS A 554 13.33 9.09 24.74
C HIS A 554 13.36 10.39 25.58
N PHE A 555 12.69 10.36 26.74
CA PHE A 555 12.60 11.48 27.70
C PHE A 555 11.96 12.77 27.18
N SER A 556 11.33 12.74 26.01
CA SER A 556 10.65 13.89 25.41
C SER A 556 9.54 14.48 26.28
N TYR A 557 8.90 13.66 27.12
CA TYR A 557 7.84 14.11 28.03
C TYR A 557 8.32 15.23 28.97
N GLN A 558 9.61 15.25 29.34
CA GLN A 558 10.19 16.24 30.26
C GLN A 558 10.07 17.68 29.74
N VAL A 559 9.93 17.86 28.43
CA VAL A 559 9.81 19.17 27.79
C VAL A 559 8.58 19.94 28.28
N ILE A 560 7.48 19.25 28.58
CA ILE A 560 6.19 19.89 28.83
C ILE A 560 5.65 19.67 30.26
N VAL A 561 6.29 18.83 31.08
CA VAL A 561 5.81 18.51 32.44
C VAL A 561 5.66 19.78 33.29
N ASP A 562 6.68 20.63 33.32
CA ASP A 562 6.63 21.86 34.11
C ASP A 562 5.50 22.78 33.65
N ARG A 563 5.30 22.88 32.32
CA ARG A 563 4.24 23.69 31.73
C ARG A 563 2.84 23.16 32.04
N ILE A 564 2.65 21.84 32.03
CA ILE A 564 1.39 21.21 32.47
C ILE A 564 1.12 21.56 33.93
N VAL A 565 2.13 21.45 34.80
CA VAL A 565 2.00 21.76 36.23
C VAL A 565 1.67 23.23 36.46
N GLU A 566 2.26 24.15 35.69
CA GLU A 566 1.92 25.58 35.71
C GLU A 566 0.46 25.84 35.35
N LEU A 567 -0.03 25.26 34.24
CA LEU A 567 -1.41 25.43 33.78
C LEU A 567 -2.43 24.91 34.81
N LEU A 568 -2.13 23.79 35.46
CA LEU A 568 -2.98 23.24 36.52
C LEU A 568 -3.03 24.14 37.78
N LYS A 569 -1.97 24.94 38.02
CA LYS A 569 -1.86 25.83 39.18
C LYS A 569 -2.46 27.23 38.97
N SER A 570 -2.49 27.75 37.74
CA SER A 570 -2.84 29.15 37.43
C SER A 570 -4.35 29.45 37.35
N THR A 571 -5.19 28.66 37.99
CA THR A 571 -6.63 28.56 37.65
C THR A 571 -7.50 29.73 38.12
N SER A 572 -8.23 30.33 37.17
CA SER A 572 -9.49 31.07 37.37
C SER A 572 -10.57 30.46 36.45
N GLU A 573 -11.85 30.64 36.75
CA GLU A 573 -13.02 29.96 36.13
C GLU A 573 -13.19 30.12 34.60
N GLN A 574 -12.30 30.84 33.89
CA GLN A 574 -12.44 31.16 32.46
C GLN A 574 -11.78 30.18 31.47
N ASP A 575 -10.95 29.22 31.92
CA ASP A 575 -10.17 28.31 31.04
C ASP A 575 -10.67 26.84 30.98
N HIS A 576 -11.99 26.63 30.97
CA HIS A 576 -12.57 25.28 31.03
C HIS A 576 -12.13 24.33 29.90
N ASP A 577 -11.89 24.83 28.68
CA ASP A 577 -11.52 23.99 27.54
C ASP A 577 -10.03 23.63 27.48
N GLN A 578 -9.16 24.43 28.12
CA GLN A 578 -7.73 24.10 28.29
C GLN A 578 -7.52 22.99 29.33
N ILE A 579 -8.46 22.87 30.28
CA ILE A 579 -8.45 21.86 31.36
C ILE A 579 -9.07 20.53 30.91
N LYS A 580 -9.94 20.54 29.88
CA LYS A 580 -10.46 19.33 29.23
C LYS A 580 -9.34 18.65 28.44
N VAL A 581 -8.44 17.98 29.17
CA VAL A 581 -7.43 17.05 28.66
C VAL A 581 -8.13 15.84 28.07
#